data_AF-I1N6J2-F1
#
_entry.id   AF-I1N6J2-F1
#
_cell.length_a   1.000
_cell.length_b   1.000
_cell.length_c   1.000
_cell.angle_alpha   90.00
_cell.angle_beta   90.00
_cell.angle_gamma   90.00
#
_symmetry.space_group_name_H-M   'P 1'
#
loop_
_entity.id
_entity.type
_entity.pdbx_description
1 polymer ?
#
loop_
_entity_poly.entity_id
_entity_poly.type
_entity_poly.pdbx_seq_one_letter_code
_entity_poly.pdbx_strand_id
1 'polypeptide(L)'
;MGALDYLSNFCTVTSTRTKQKAMQTTEIKVRMDCDGCERRVRNAVSSIKGVKSVEVNRKESRVVVRGYVDPKKVLKRVRSTGKVRAQFWPYVEQHLV
;
A
#
# COMPACT_ATOMS: atom_id res chain seq x y z
N MET A 1 27.40 -26.88 -26.97
CA MET A 1 27.03 -26.82 -25.55
C MET A 1 27.09 -25.36 -25.15
N GLY A 2 25.95 -24.67 -25.17
CA GLY A 2 25.88 -23.21 -25.27
C GLY A 2 25.79 -22.52 -23.91
N ALA A 3 26.48 -21.39 -23.77
CA ALA A 3 26.48 -20.54 -22.57
C ALA A 3 25.10 -20.01 -22.14
N LEU A 4 24.05 -20.23 -22.95
CA LEU A 4 22.68 -19.83 -22.67
C LEU A 4 22.04 -20.61 -21.51
N ASP A 5 22.48 -21.84 -21.24
CA ASP A 5 21.98 -22.64 -20.12
C ASP A 5 22.46 -22.12 -18.74
N TYR A 6 23.52 -21.30 -18.72
CA TYR A 6 24.05 -20.75 -17.46
C TYR A 6 23.31 -19.48 -17.02
N LEU A 7 22.73 -18.74 -17.97
CA LEU A 7 21.98 -17.50 -17.70
C LEU A 7 20.53 -17.78 -17.24
N SER A 8 19.95 -18.90 -17.67
CA SER A 8 18.59 -19.30 -17.26
C SER A 8 18.52 -19.64 -15.76
N ASN A 9 19.61 -20.13 -15.16
CA ASN A 9 19.70 -20.41 -13.73
C ASN A 9 19.80 -19.16 -12.84
N PHE A 10 20.13 -17.99 -13.38
CA PHE A 10 20.20 -16.76 -12.57
C PHE A 10 18.81 -16.12 -12.36
N CYS A 11 17.89 -16.31 -13.31
CA CYS A 11 16.52 -15.81 -13.21
C CYS A 11 15.65 -16.57 -12.18
N THR A 12 16.01 -17.81 -11.83
CA THR A 12 15.28 -18.60 -10.82
C THR A 12 15.74 -18.32 -9.38
N VAL A 13 16.98 -17.84 -9.18
CA VAL A 13 17.54 -17.55 -7.84
C VAL A 13 16.93 -16.30 -7.19
N THR A 14 16.30 -15.42 -7.95
CA THR A 14 15.49 -14.31 -7.39
C THR A 14 14.11 -14.74 -6.92
N SER A 15 13.83 -16.05 -6.80
CA SER A 15 12.70 -16.60 -6.03
C SER A 15 12.88 -16.25 -4.56
N THR A 16 12.62 -14.98 -4.23
CA THR A 16 12.59 -14.48 -2.88
C THR A 16 11.57 -15.30 -2.10
N ARG A 17 12.06 -16.11 -1.16
CA ARG A 17 11.28 -16.67 -0.04
C ARG A 17 10.21 -15.68 0.36
N THR A 18 8.96 -15.98 0.02
CA THR A 18 7.79 -15.20 0.45
C THR A 18 7.65 -15.40 1.95
N LYS A 19 8.40 -14.63 2.74
CA LYS A 19 8.04 -14.35 4.13
C LYS A 19 6.61 -13.82 4.09
N GLN A 20 5.65 -14.62 4.52
CA GLN A 20 4.27 -14.19 4.69
C GLN A 20 4.30 -12.95 5.58
N LYS A 21 3.87 -11.82 5.02
CA LYS A 21 3.84 -10.55 5.75
C LYS A 21 2.74 -10.64 6.79
N ALA A 22 2.99 -10.15 8.01
CA ALA A 22 1.97 -10.08 9.04
C ALA A 22 0.80 -9.18 8.57
N MET A 23 -0.40 -9.42 9.11
CA MET A 23 -1.52 -8.51 8.86
C MET A 23 -1.18 -7.16 9.48
N GLN A 24 -1.17 -6.10 8.67
CA GLN A 24 -0.87 -4.74 9.11
C GLN A 24 -2.07 -3.83 8.83
N THR A 25 -2.30 -2.90 9.76
CA THR A 25 -3.22 -1.78 9.58
C THR A 25 -2.38 -0.55 9.31
N THR A 26 -2.56 0.07 8.14
CA THR A 26 -1.83 1.27 7.73
C THR A 26 -2.80 2.41 7.58
N GLU A 27 -2.47 3.55 8.17
CA GLU A 27 -3.29 4.75 8.07
C GLU A 27 -2.55 5.84 7.31
N ILE A 28 -3.25 6.46 6.37
CA ILE A 28 -2.67 7.45 5.46
C ILE A 28 -3.56 8.69 5.44
N LYS A 29 -2.95 9.85 5.68
CA LYS A 29 -3.55 11.16 5.46
C LYS A 29 -3.53 11.50 3.97
N VAL A 30 -4.70 11.70 3.37
CA VAL A 30 -4.88 11.99 1.95
C VAL A 30 -5.97 13.04 1.77
N ARG A 31 -5.64 14.21 1.21
CA ARG A 31 -6.66 15.21 0.86
C ARG A 31 -7.53 14.74 -0.30
N MET A 32 -8.84 14.73 -0.09
CA MET A 32 -9.84 14.33 -1.08
C MET A 32 -10.94 15.39 -1.16
N ASP A 33 -11.02 16.11 -2.27
CA ASP A 33 -11.93 17.25 -2.43
C ASP A 33 -13.28 16.86 -3.06
N CYS A 34 -13.35 15.69 -3.72
CA CYS A 34 -14.55 15.23 -4.42
C CYS A 34 -14.72 13.70 -4.38
N ASP A 35 -15.92 13.20 -4.69
CA ASP A 35 -16.24 11.78 -4.84
C ASP A 35 -15.33 11.05 -5.83
N GLY A 36 -14.95 11.73 -6.93
CA GLY A 36 -14.04 11.19 -7.93
C GLY A 36 -12.65 10.90 -7.36
N CYS A 37 -12.15 11.76 -6.46
CA CYS A 37 -10.89 11.53 -5.75
C CYS A 37 -10.99 10.33 -4.80
N GLU A 38 -12.10 10.21 -4.06
CA GLU A 38 -12.33 9.07 -3.17
C GLU A 38 -12.31 7.76 -3.96
N ARG A 39 -13.10 7.67 -5.03
CA ARG A 39 -13.15 6.48 -5.90
C ARG A 39 -11.79 6.13 -6.48
N ARG A 40 -11.04 7.11 -6.99
CA ARG A 40 -9.69 6.90 -7.52
C ARG A 40 -8.74 6.31 -6.48
N VAL A 41 -8.73 6.86 -5.26
CA VAL A 41 -7.85 6.36 -4.18
C VAL A 41 -8.29 4.98 -3.73
N ARG A 42 -9.59 4.75 -3.53
CA ARG A 42 -10.16 3.46 -3.15
C ARG A 42 -9.80 2.36 -4.14
N ASN A 43 -10.00 2.62 -5.44
CA ASN A 43 -9.68 1.67 -6.51
C ASN A 43 -8.17 1.43 -6.63
N ALA A 44 -7.35 2.48 -6.49
CA ALA A 44 -5.89 2.34 -6.54
C ALA A 44 -5.36 1.47 -5.39
N VAL A 45 -5.91 1.62 -4.19
CA VAL A 45 -5.49 0.83 -3.02
C VAL A 45 -6.04 -0.59 -3.07
N SER A 46 -7.29 -0.79 -3.47
CA SER A 46 -7.88 -2.14 -3.57
C SER A 46 -7.21 -3.00 -4.63
N SER A 47 -6.63 -2.39 -5.68
CA SER A 47 -5.86 -3.11 -6.70
C SER A 47 -4.54 -3.73 -6.19
N ILE A 48 -4.08 -3.37 -4.99
CA ILE A 48 -2.83 -3.88 -4.44
C ILE A 48 -3.04 -5.31 -3.92
N LYS A 49 -2.27 -6.26 -4.47
CA LYS A 49 -2.27 -7.66 -4.02
C LYS A 49 -1.92 -7.75 -2.52
N GLY A 50 -2.81 -8.37 -1.74
CA GLY A 50 -2.66 -8.56 -0.28
C GLY A 50 -3.51 -7.63 0.58
N VAL A 51 -4.19 -6.63 0.01
CA VAL A 51 -5.16 -5.80 0.73
C VAL A 51 -6.44 -6.61 0.98
N LYS A 52 -6.94 -6.60 2.22
CA LYS A 52 -8.20 -7.23 2.63
C LYS A 52 -9.35 -6.23 2.73
N SER A 53 -9.08 -5.06 3.31
CA SER A 53 -10.11 -4.05 3.55
C SER A 53 -9.54 -2.64 3.37
N VAL A 54 -10.38 -1.75 2.84
CA VAL A 54 -10.06 -0.33 2.64
C VAL A 54 -11.22 0.50 3.15
N GLU A 55 -10.95 1.34 4.13
CA GLU A 55 -11.89 2.31 4.68
C GLU A 55 -11.39 3.72 4.33
N VAL A 56 -12.31 4.57 3.87
CA VAL A 56 -11.99 5.91 3.40
C VAL A 56 -12.91 6.91 4.08
N ASN A 57 -12.33 7.80 4.88
CA ASN A 57 -13.04 8.88 5.58
C ASN A 57 -12.69 10.22 4.92
N ARG A 58 -13.66 10.79 4.18
CA ARG A 58 -13.49 12.10 3.53
C ARG A 58 -13.36 13.25 4.54
N LYS A 59 -14.17 13.25 5.60
CA LYS A 59 -14.17 14.30 6.64
C LYS A 59 -12.79 14.48 7.28
N GLU A 60 -12.13 13.38 7.62
CA GLU A 60 -10.80 13.38 8.23
C GLU A 60 -9.67 13.40 7.19
N SER A 61 -9.99 13.25 5.90
CA SER A 61 -8.99 13.01 4.86
C SER A 61 -8.06 11.84 5.23
N ARG A 62 -8.66 10.74 5.70
CA ARG A 62 -7.96 9.55 6.22
C ARG A 62 -8.37 8.31 5.45
N VAL A 63 -7.38 7.48 5.15
CA VAL A 63 -7.55 6.17 4.51
C VAL A 63 -6.93 5.13 5.42
N VAL A 64 -7.71 4.12 5.80
CA VAL A 64 -7.27 2.98 6.60
C VAL A 64 -7.25 1.76 5.71
N VAL A 65 -6.08 1.10 5.67
CA VAL A 65 -5.84 -0.08 4.83
C VAL A 65 -5.44 -1.23 5.72
N ARG A 66 -6.18 -2.34 5.62
CA ARG A 66 -5.89 -3.57 6.35
C ARG A 66 -5.49 -4.67 5.36
N GLY A 67 -4.36 -5.31 5.59
CA GLY A 67 -3.90 -6.40 4.73
C GLY A 67 -2.47 -6.87 4.99
N TYR A 68 -2.00 -7.77 4.15
CA TYR A 68 -0.67 -8.38 4.21
C TYR A 68 0.28 -7.64 3.26
N VAL A 69 0.48 -6.34 3.47
CA VAL A 69 1.16 -5.45 2.54
C VAL A 69 2.06 -4.46 3.28
N ASP A 70 3.18 -4.08 2.68
CA ASP A 70 4.06 -3.09 3.29
C ASP A 70 3.43 -1.69 3.23
N PRO A 71 3.46 -0.93 4.34
CA PRO A 71 2.87 0.40 4.42
C PRO A 71 3.50 1.36 3.42
N LYS A 72 4.81 1.24 3.19
CA LYS A 72 5.55 2.04 2.19
C LYS A 72 5.02 1.81 0.76
N LYS A 73 4.60 0.58 0.43
CA LYS A 73 4.04 0.25 -0.89
C LYS A 73 2.67 0.89 -1.07
N VAL A 74 1.83 0.86 -0.03
CA VAL A 74 0.53 1.55 -0.03
C VAL A 74 0.73 3.05 -0.23
N LEU A 75 1.63 3.67 0.53
CA LEU A 75 1.91 5.11 0.42
C LEU A 75 2.37 5.50 -0.99
N LYS A 76 3.30 4.74 -1.58
CA LYS A 76 3.72 4.95 -2.97
C LYS A 76 2.54 4.85 -3.93
N ARG A 77 1.65 3.88 -3.74
CA ARG A 77 0.50 3.70 -4.63
C ARG A 77 -0.50 4.84 -4.53
N VAL A 78 -0.80 5.30 -3.32
CA VAL A 78 -1.66 6.47 -3.11
C VAL A 78 -1.06 7.73 -3.76
N ARG A 79 0.26 7.94 -3.64
CA ARG A 79 0.94 9.07 -4.30
C ARG A 79 0.85 8.99 -5.83
N SER A 80 0.89 7.78 -6.40
CA SER A 80 0.76 7.59 -7.85
C SER A 80 -0.60 8.00 -8.42
N THR A 81 -1.64 8.12 -7.58
CA THR A 81 -2.97 8.61 -7.97
C THR A 81 -3.06 10.14 -8.10
N GLY A 82 -1.93 10.85 -8.01
CA GLY A 82 -1.86 12.32 -8.02
C GLY A 82 -1.93 12.96 -6.63
N LYS A 83 -1.97 12.16 -5.56
CA LYS A 83 -2.03 12.64 -4.17
C LYS A 83 -0.62 12.68 -3.55
N VAL A 84 0.25 13.51 -4.11
CA VAL A 84 1.68 13.63 -3.73
C VAL A 84 1.90 13.98 -2.25
N ARG A 85 1.00 14.75 -1.64
CA ARG A 85 1.08 15.15 -0.23
C ARG A 85 0.59 14.07 0.74
N ALA A 86 0.31 12.86 0.26
CA ALA A 86 -0.05 11.74 1.13
C ALA A 86 1.10 11.38 2.07
N GLN A 87 0.77 11.25 3.35
CA GLN A 87 1.68 10.93 4.44
C GLN A 87 1.02 9.90 5.35
N PHE A 88 1.82 9.16 6.12
CA PHE A 88 1.25 8.31 7.16
C PHE A 88 0.50 9.17 8.17
N TRP A 89 -0.64 8.68 8.65
CA TRP A 89 -1.36 9.35 9.71
C TRP A 89 -0.51 9.29 10.98
N PRO A 90 -0.32 10.42 11.69
CA PRO A 90 0.46 10.40 12.93
C PRO A 90 -0.25 9.47 13.92
N TYR A 91 0.51 8.53 14.48
CA TYR A 91 0.02 7.68 15.56
C TYR A 91 -0.25 8.58 16.76
N VAL A 92 -1.53 8.81 17.06
CA VAL A 92 -1.92 9.49 18.30
C VAL A 92 -2.05 8.38 19.33
N GLU A 93 -1.07 8.34 20.18
CA GLU A 93 -0.93 7.38 21.26
C GLU A 93 -2.10 7.60 22.25
N GLN A 94 -3.04 6.65 22.32
CA GLN A 94 -4.35 6.86 22.96
C GLN A 94 -4.35 6.77 24.49
N HIS A 95 -3.17 6.68 25.11
CA HIS A 95 -3.00 6.61 26.57
C HIS A 95 -2.53 7.94 27.13
N LEU A 96 -3.44 8.91 27.16
CA LEU A 96 -3.29 10.17 27.89
C LEU A 96 -4.56 10.46 28.72
N VAL A 97 -5.10 9.48 29.45
CA VAL A 97 -5.93 9.68 30.67
C VAL A 97 -5.82 8.46 31.56
#